data_AF-A0A951NJZ0-F1
#
_entry.id   AF-A0A951NJZ0-F1
#
_cell.length_a   1.000
_cell.length_b   1.000
_cell.length_c   1.000
_cell.angle_alpha   90.00
_cell.angle_beta   90.00
_cell.angle_gamma   90.00
#
_symmetry.space_group_name_H-M   'P 1'
#
loop_
_entity.id
_entity.type
_entity.pdbx_description
1 polymer ?
#
loop_
_entity_poly.entity_id
_entity_poly.type
_entity_poly.pdbx_seq_one_letter_code
_entity_poly.pdbx_strand_id
1 'polypeptide(L)'
;MGRHRTADEKRAFGERAQALRAAGKSRRDIRSELGTGDALTSELLRGSALPSSLRRPQAKDDERKIAVQMRLSGRTYDDICNELGISKGSCSLWLRDLPNPQPTLPFEPSSEVGDRSDTDPGASQSNDRRTGARRLRTQGWLLKEIASHYGVSVKTAFVDTKGIPVPARARHGGDAAHVAMMSARRWEHHRRARDMAEQQRKLEAAREVGEVDDHTLLLLGAVAYWCEGTKSKPWRRRANFCFINSDPLLMRLFVRWLALVGVPPERWVVRLQIHETADVKAAEMYWRGILDLPDLSFAPATIKRHKPLTNRKNVGDTYHGCLSVYVRQGAHLLQQVEGWVVGALLGAGGRLPDST
;
A
#
# COMPACT_ATOMS: atom_id res chain seq x y z
N MET A 1 -10.24 -11.31 31.72
CA MET A 1 -11.05 -10.70 32.79
C MET A 1 -10.33 -9.45 33.30
N GLY A 2 -10.88 -8.26 33.08
CA GLY A 2 -10.26 -7.01 33.53
C GLY A 2 -10.57 -6.78 35.01
N ARG A 3 -9.54 -6.74 35.86
CA ARG A 3 -9.68 -6.32 37.26
C ARG A 3 -10.16 -4.87 37.26
N HIS A 4 -11.39 -4.62 37.69
CA HIS A 4 -11.91 -3.26 37.86
C HIS A 4 -11.09 -2.57 38.94
N ARG A 5 -10.34 -1.54 38.52
CA ARG A 5 -9.52 -0.73 39.42
C ARG A 5 -10.37 0.34 40.10
N THR A 6 -10.10 0.60 41.37
CA THR A 6 -10.80 1.64 42.14
C THR A 6 -10.43 3.04 41.65
N ALA A 7 -11.21 4.06 42.04
CA ALA A 7 -10.94 5.44 41.66
C ALA A 7 -9.58 5.94 42.19
N ASP A 8 -9.19 5.50 43.39
CA ASP A 8 -7.92 5.88 44.02
C ASP A 8 -6.73 5.21 43.35
N GLU A 9 -6.87 3.94 42.95
CA GLU A 9 -5.86 3.25 42.14
C GLU A 9 -5.65 3.99 40.81
N LYS A 10 -6.72 4.37 40.12
CA LYS A 10 -6.60 5.13 38.86
C LYS A 10 -5.91 6.48 39.07
N ARG A 11 -6.15 7.16 40.19
CA ARG A 11 -5.49 8.44 40.52
C ARG A 11 -3.98 8.26 40.73
N ALA A 12 -3.58 7.27 41.53
CA ALA A 12 -2.18 6.93 41.77
C ALA A 12 -1.45 6.50 40.49
N PHE A 13 -2.11 5.71 39.63
CA PHE A 13 -1.59 5.37 38.30
C PHE A 13 -1.47 6.60 37.40
N GLY A 14 -2.36 7.58 37.53
CA GLY A 14 -2.36 8.83 36.77
C GLY A 14 -1.16 9.70 37.11
N GLU A 15 -0.95 9.95 38.40
CA GLU A 15 0.20 10.71 38.91
C GLU A 15 1.52 10.08 38.46
N ARG A 16 1.63 8.75 38.58
CA ARG A 16 2.83 8.01 38.15
C ARG A 16 3.03 8.05 36.63
N ALA A 17 1.96 7.93 35.83
CA ALA A 17 2.05 8.04 34.38
C ALA A 17 2.49 9.45 33.93
N GLN A 18 1.98 10.49 34.58
CA GLN A 18 2.34 11.88 34.29
C GLN A 18 3.78 12.20 34.69
N ALA A 19 4.26 11.69 35.83
CA ALA A 19 5.66 11.81 36.23
C ALA A 19 6.62 11.13 35.24
N LEU A 20 6.28 9.90 34.80
CA LEU A 20 7.07 9.19 33.78
C LEU A 20 7.04 9.92 32.42
N ARG A 21 5.92 10.54 32.07
CA ARG A 21 5.82 11.38 30.87
C ARG A 21 6.69 12.62 30.97
N ALA A 22 6.68 13.32 32.11
CA ALA A 22 7.52 14.49 32.35
C ALA A 22 9.02 14.15 32.29
N ALA A 23 9.39 12.93 32.71
CA ALA A 23 10.75 12.39 32.60
C ALA A 23 11.15 11.98 31.16
N GLY A 24 10.32 12.23 30.15
CA GLY A 24 10.67 11.97 28.74
C GLY A 24 10.37 10.56 28.23
N LYS A 25 9.70 9.70 29.02
CA LYS A 25 9.38 8.34 28.58
C LYS A 25 8.26 8.33 27.52
N SER A 26 8.38 7.44 26.54
CA SER A 26 7.38 7.29 25.50
C SER A 26 6.10 6.64 26.05
N ARG A 27 4.99 6.73 25.31
CA ARG A 27 3.73 6.09 25.74
C ARG A 27 3.89 4.58 25.90
N ARG A 28 4.71 3.98 25.04
CA ARG A 28 5.01 2.54 25.04
C ARG A 28 5.75 2.14 26.31
N ASP A 29 6.72 2.95 26.74
CA ASP A 29 7.52 2.67 27.92
C ASP A 29 6.69 2.82 29.19
N ILE A 30 5.87 3.89 29.26
CA ILE A 30 4.92 4.12 30.37
C ILE A 30 3.93 2.95 30.48
N ARG A 31 3.44 2.44 29.35
CA ARG A 31 2.55 1.27 29.31
C ARG A 31 3.24 0.02 29.85
N SER A 32 4.47 -0.22 29.41
CA SER A 32 5.29 -1.37 29.83
C SER A 32 5.59 -1.33 31.32
N GLU A 33 5.94 -0.16 31.83
CA GLU A 33 6.36 0.04 33.23
C GLU A 33 5.19 0.03 34.21
N LEU A 34 4.02 0.52 33.80
CA LEU A 34 2.81 0.49 34.64
C LEU A 34 2.01 -0.81 34.49
N GLY A 35 2.37 -1.70 33.55
CA GLY A 35 1.61 -2.91 33.26
C GLY A 35 0.15 -2.63 32.88
N THR A 36 -0.12 -1.48 32.24
CA THR A 36 -1.48 -1.05 31.90
C THR A 36 -1.83 -1.36 30.44
N GLY A 37 -3.12 -1.49 30.14
CA GLY A 37 -3.60 -1.60 28.76
C GLY A 37 -3.62 -0.24 28.05
N ASP A 38 -3.59 -0.25 26.72
CA ASP A 38 -3.41 0.97 25.90
C ASP A 38 -4.51 2.03 26.13
N ALA A 39 -5.75 1.60 26.35
CA ALA A 39 -6.88 2.48 26.68
C ALA A 39 -6.67 3.21 28.02
N LEU A 40 -6.25 2.49 29.05
CA LEU A 40 -6.01 3.07 30.37
C LEU A 40 -4.80 4.00 30.34
N THR A 41 -3.69 3.63 29.69
CA THR A 41 -2.53 4.52 29.52
C THR A 41 -2.91 5.82 28.79
N SER A 42 -3.85 5.76 27.82
CA SER A 42 -4.38 6.96 27.15
C SER A 42 -5.12 7.88 28.11
N GLU A 43 -5.96 7.29 28.96
CA GLU A 43 -6.79 7.99 29.92
C GLU A 43 -5.93 8.69 30.98
N LEU A 44 -4.95 7.99 31.54
CA LEU A 44 -4.03 8.51 32.56
C LEU A 44 -3.14 9.66 32.07
N LEU A 45 -2.83 9.67 30.77
CA LEU A 45 -1.98 10.70 30.15
C LEU A 45 -2.78 11.85 29.52
N ARG A 46 -4.11 11.82 29.62
CA ARG A 46 -4.97 12.88 29.07
C ARG A 46 -4.65 14.20 29.77
N GLY A 47 -4.30 15.22 29.00
CA GLY A 47 -3.90 16.54 29.51
C GLY A 47 -2.41 16.71 29.82
N SER A 48 -1.60 15.65 29.76
CA SER A 48 -0.14 15.78 29.91
C SER A 48 0.51 16.33 28.63
N ALA A 49 1.44 17.27 28.78
CA ALA A 49 2.19 17.83 27.66
C ALA A 49 3.22 16.80 27.12
N LEU A 50 3.39 16.75 25.79
CA LEU A 50 4.50 15.99 25.20
C LEU A 50 5.83 16.73 25.42
N PRO A 51 6.83 16.07 26.03
CA PRO A 51 8.19 16.60 26.13
C PRO A 51 8.77 16.93 24.74
N SER A 52 9.57 17.99 24.66
CA SER A 52 10.23 18.42 23.41
C SER A 52 11.11 17.34 22.80
N SER A 53 11.77 16.51 23.60
CA SER A 53 12.59 15.36 23.16
C SER A 53 11.79 14.27 22.43
N LEU A 54 10.48 14.15 22.69
CA LEU A 54 9.59 13.21 22.02
C LEU A 54 8.83 13.84 20.85
N ARG A 55 8.98 15.15 20.61
CA ARG A 55 8.41 15.78 19.42
C ARG A 55 9.22 15.35 18.21
N ARG A 56 8.52 14.85 17.19
CA ARG A 56 9.16 14.54 15.91
C ARG A 56 9.72 15.85 15.32
N PRO A 57 11.01 15.91 14.92
CA PRO A 57 11.52 17.04 14.16
C PRO A 57 10.67 17.22 12.90
N GLN A 58 10.08 18.40 12.70
CA GLN A 58 9.37 18.66 11.46
C GLN A 58 10.41 18.89 10.37
N ALA A 59 10.57 17.89 9.50
CA ALA A 59 11.60 17.80 8.47
C ALA A 59 11.59 18.90 7.40
N LYS A 60 10.80 19.99 7.56
CA LYS A 60 10.66 21.08 6.58
C LYS A 60 10.52 22.49 7.18
N ASP A 61 10.77 22.65 8.48
CA ASP A 61 10.53 23.93 9.17
C ASP A 61 11.53 25.02 8.73
N ASP A 62 12.76 24.63 8.41
CA ASP A 62 13.79 25.57 7.98
C ASP A 62 13.56 26.03 6.54
N GLU A 63 13.16 25.12 5.64
CA GLU A 63 12.75 25.46 4.28
C GLU A 63 11.49 26.34 4.26
N ARG A 64 10.57 26.14 5.22
CA ARG A 64 9.40 27.02 5.37
C ARG A 64 9.80 28.43 5.76
N LYS A 65 10.73 28.61 6.70
CA LYS A 65 11.22 29.94 7.10
C LYS A 65 11.88 30.66 5.92
N ILE A 66 12.71 29.96 5.16
CA ILE A 66 13.38 30.52 3.98
C ILE A 66 12.35 30.88 2.90
N ALA A 67 11.37 30.03 2.64
CA ALA A 67 10.29 30.30 1.68
C ALA A 67 9.48 31.57 2.05
N VAL A 68 9.20 31.77 3.35
CA VAL A 68 8.51 32.98 3.85
C VAL A 68 9.35 34.23 3.60
N GLN A 69 10.65 34.19 3.88
CA GLN A 69 11.56 35.32 3.63
C GLN A 69 11.65 35.66 2.14
N MET A 70 11.80 34.65 1.28
CA MET A 70 11.81 34.84 -0.18
C MET A 70 10.49 35.44 -0.68
N ARG A 71 9.37 35.06 -0.07
CA ARG A 71 8.06 35.61 -0.45
C ARG A 71 7.92 37.08 -0.05
N LEU A 72 8.39 37.44 1.14
CA LEU A 72 8.40 38.82 1.61
C LEU A 72 9.34 39.71 0.80
N SER A 73 10.42 39.15 0.22
CA SER A 73 11.31 39.86 -0.71
C SER A 73 10.77 39.95 -2.15
N GLY A 74 9.53 39.50 -2.39
CA GLY A 74 8.84 39.67 -3.66
C GLY A 74 8.99 38.53 -4.66
N ARG A 75 9.53 37.38 -4.26
CA ARG A 75 9.71 36.22 -5.16
C ARG A 75 8.38 35.52 -5.46
N THR A 76 8.26 34.98 -6.68
CA THR A 76 7.06 34.24 -7.09
C THR A 76 7.06 32.83 -6.51
N TYR A 77 5.91 32.15 -6.52
CA TYR A 77 5.85 30.75 -6.06
C TYR A 77 6.73 29.83 -6.89
N ASP A 78 6.87 30.10 -8.19
CA ASP A 78 7.69 29.28 -9.09
C ASP A 78 9.18 29.45 -8.79
N ASP A 79 9.64 30.68 -8.51
CA ASP A 79 11.03 30.95 -8.11
C ASP A 79 11.38 30.23 -6.81
N ILE A 80 10.51 30.33 -5.80
CA ILE A 80 10.70 29.70 -4.48
C ILE A 80 10.70 28.18 -4.58
N CYS A 81 9.82 27.60 -5.42
CA CYS A 81 9.79 26.15 -5.64
C CYS A 81 11.07 25.65 -6.31
N ASN A 82 11.56 26.38 -7.31
CA ASN A 82 12.75 25.99 -8.06
C ASN A 82 14.01 26.07 -7.20
N GLU A 83 14.11 27.10 -6.36
CA GLU A 83 15.30 27.34 -5.53
C GLU A 83 15.38 26.41 -4.32
N LEU A 84 14.26 26.13 -3.65
CA LEU A 84 14.23 25.26 -2.46
C LEU A 84 13.96 23.78 -2.80
N GLY A 85 13.74 23.44 -4.08
CA GLY A 85 13.41 22.07 -4.51
C GLY A 85 12.09 21.54 -3.92
N ILE A 86 11.18 22.43 -3.52
CA ILE A 86 9.90 22.07 -2.89
C ILE A 86 8.76 21.99 -3.90
N SER A 87 7.74 21.18 -3.60
CA SER A 87 6.57 21.06 -4.47
C SER A 87 5.70 22.33 -4.42
N LYS A 88 5.03 22.66 -5.55
CA LYS A 88 4.07 23.78 -5.62
C LYS A 88 2.97 23.70 -4.57
N GLY A 89 2.55 22.49 -4.18
CA GLY A 89 1.57 22.27 -3.11
C GLY A 89 2.10 22.62 -1.72
N SER A 90 3.37 22.32 -1.43
CA SER A 90 4.02 22.72 -0.17
C SER A 90 4.22 24.23 -0.10
N CYS A 91 4.71 24.83 -1.19
CA CYS A 91 4.90 26.28 -1.30
C CYS A 91 3.58 27.06 -1.13
N SER A 92 2.51 26.60 -1.79
CA SER A 92 1.18 27.20 -1.64
C SER A 92 0.64 27.07 -0.22
N LEU A 93 0.79 25.91 0.44
CA LEU A 93 0.32 25.73 1.80
C LEU A 93 1.05 26.65 2.80
N TRP A 94 2.35 26.88 2.60
CA TRP A 94 3.18 27.69 3.49
C TRP A 94 2.99 29.19 3.31
N LEU A 95 2.70 29.63 2.08
CA LEU A 95 2.72 31.04 1.69
C LEU A 95 1.34 31.59 1.31
N ARG A 96 0.26 30.82 1.51
CA ARG A 96 -1.12 31.22 1.14
C ARG A 96 -1.59 32.51 1.79
N ASP A 97 -1.09 32.81 2.99
CA ASP A 97 -1.54 33.95 3.80
C ASP A 97 -0.65 35.20 3.58
N LEU A 98 0.37 35.09 2.72
CA LEU A 98 1.28 36.19 2.39
C LEU A 98 0.86 36.90 1.11
N PRO A 99 1.08 38.23 1.03
CA PRO A 99 0.70 39.03 -0.13
C PRO A 99 1.40 38.55 -1.40
N ASN A 100 0.72 38.70 -2.53
CA ASN A 100 1.33 38.45 -3.82
C ASN A 100 2.28 39.60 -4.18
N PRO A 101 3.47 39.31 -4.73
CA PRO A 101 4.34 40.37 -5.23
C PRO A 101 3.64 41.17 -6.33
N GLN A 102 3.81 42.48 -6.29
CA GLN A 102 3.28 43.39 -7.30
C GLN A 102 3.98 43.09 -8.64
N PRO A 103 3.27 43.05 -9.78
CA PRO A 103 3.89 42.90 -11.08
C PRO A 103 4.83 44.09 -11.36
N THR A 104 6.09 43.81 -11.69
CA THR A 104 7.00 44.83 -12.23
C THR A 104 6.61 45.11 -13.68
N LEU A 105 5.73 46.08 -13.91
CA LEU A 105 5.62 46.74 -15.20
C LEU A 105 6.23 48.14 -15.06
N PRO A 106 7.25 48.52 -15.84
CA PRO A 106 7.65 49.91 -15.94
C PRO A 106 6.55 50.66 -16.71
N PHE A 107 5.83 51.53 -16.03
CA PHE A 107 4.90 52.47 -16.65
C PHE A 107 5.44 53.89 -16.39
N GLU A 108 6.10 54.46 -17.40
CA GLU A 108 6.44 55.87 -17.46
C GLU A 108 5.17 56.65 -17.85
N PRO A 109 4.68 57.60 -17.04
CA PRO A 109 3.52 58.40 -17.40
C PRO A 109 3.96 59.56 -18.31
N SER A 110 3.67 59.45 -19.61
CA SER A 110 3.77 60.59 -20.51
C SER A 110 2.69 61.62 -20.17
N SER A 111 3.14 62.80 -19.74
CA SER A 111 2.36 63.99 -19.54
C SER A 111 1.84 64.54 -20.86
N GLU A 112 0.53 64.48 -21.08
CA GLU A 112 -0.18 65.43 -21.95
C GLU A 112 -1.63 65.57 -21.45
N VAL A 113 -1.93 66.76 -20.95
CA VAL A 113 -3.26 67.19 -20.55
C VAL A 113 -4.00 67.55 -21.83
N GLY A 114 -4.91 66.68 -22.25
CA GLY A 114 -5.81 66.86 -23.39
C GLY A 114 -7.27 66.68 -22.97
N ASP A 115 -8.07 67.65 -23.38
CA ASP A 115 -9.45 67.97 -23.02
C ASP A 115 -10.47 66.81 -23.03
N ARG A 116 -11.50 66.92 -22.17
CA ARG A 116 -12.60 65.96 -22.03
C ARG A 116 -13.72 66.30 -23.00
N SER A 117 -14.03 65.41 -23.94
CA SER A 117 -15.42 65.05 -24.28
C SER A 117 -15.53 63.87 -25.26
N ASP A 118 -16.40 62.95 -24.86
CA ASP A 118 -17.30 62.08 -25.63
C ASP A 118 -16.80 60.86 -26.44
N THR A 119 -17.27 59.70 -25.94
CA THR A 119 -17.36 58.33 -26.50
C THR A 119 -16.07 57.52 -26.67
N ASP A 120 -15.72 56.75 -25.64
CA ASP A 120 -14.65 55.73 -25.63
C ASP A 120 -15.01 54.50 -26.50
N PRO A 121 -14.33 54.28 -27.65
CA PRO A 121 -14.56 53.10 -28.50
C PRO A 121 -14.19 51.78 -27.82
N GLY A 122 -13.34 51.83 -26.78
CA GLY A 122 -12.84 50.66 -26.04
C GLY A 122 -13.90 49.98 -25.17
N ALA A 123 -14.88 50.74 -24.66
CA ALA A 123 -15.98 50.19 -23.87
C ALA A 123 -16.91 49.29 -24.71
N SER A 124 -17.13 49.65 -25.98
CA SER A 124 -17.98 48.89 -26.92
C SER A 124 -17.35 47.55 -27.28
N GLN A 125 -16.06 47.54 -27.63
CA GLN A 125 -15.32 46.31 -27.97
C GLN A 125 -15.18 45.36 -26.75
N SER A 126 -15.00 45.91 -25.55
CA SER A 126 -14.91 45.12 -24.31
C SER A 126 -16.25 44.45 -23.96
N ASN A 127 -17.37 45.15 -24.17
CA ASN A 127 -18.71 44.58 -23.98
C ASN A 127 -19.04 43.50 -25.01
N ASP A 128 -18.63 43.68 -26.27
CA ASP A 128 -18.84 42.70 -27.34
C ASP A 128 -18.02 41.43 -27.10
N ARG A 129 -16.73 41.57 -26.73
CA ARG A 129 -15.87 40.45 -26.32
C ARG A 129 -16.46 39.69 -25.15
N ARG A 130 -16.91 40.38 -24.11
CA ARG A 130 -17.48 39.76 -22.90
C ARG A 130 -18.74 38.97 -23.24
N THR A 131 -19.59 39.53 -24.10
CA THR A 131 -20.83 38.88 -24.57
C THR A 131 -20.51 37.63 -25.39
N GLY A 132 -19.55 37.74 -26.33
CA GLY A 132 -19.08 36.63 -27.14
C GLY A 132 -18.41 35.51 -26.33
N ALA A 133 -17.53 35.87 -25.37
CA ALA A 133 -16.88 34.92 -24.48
C ALA A 133 -17.89 34.14 -23.63
N ARG A 134 -18.94 34.82 -23.14
CA ARG A 134 -20.04 34.18 -22.41
C ARG A 134 -20.82 33.20 -23.27
N ARG A 135 -21.14 33.57 -24.51
CA ARG A 135 -21.83 32.67 -25.47
C ARG A 135 -21.02 31.40 -25.74
N LEU A 136 -19.73 31.55 -26.05
CA LEU A 136 -18.82 30.42 -26.28
C LEU A 136 -18.74 29.52 -25.04
N ARG A 137 -18.68 30.12 -23.84
CA ARG A 137 -18.64 29.36 -22.59
C ARG A 137 -19.89 28.52 -22.37
N THR A 138 -21.08 29.05 -22.66
CA THR A 138 -22.35 28.31 -22.59
C THR A 138 -22.43 27.19 -23.64
N GLN A 139 -21.82 27.39 -24.81
CA GLN A 139 -21.65 26.35 -25.85
C GLN A 139 -20.59 25.28 -25.47
N GLY A 140 -19.96 25.43 -24.31
CA GLY A 140 -19.04 24.45 -23.75
C GLY A 140 -17.57 24.75 -23.95
N TRP A 141 -17.17 25.93 -24.47
CA TRP A 141 -15.77 26.33 -24.68
C TRP A 141 -14.96 26.38 -23.39
N LEU A 142 -13.71 25.89 -23.41
CA LEU A 142 -12.77 25.94 -22.28
C LEU A 142 -12.16 27.34 -22.15
N LEU A 143 -11.75 27.73 -20.93
CA LEU A 143 -11.14 29.05 -20.70
C LEU A 143 -9.89 29.28 -21.54
N LYS A 144 -9.09 28.23 -21.79
CA LYS A 144 -7.90 28.29 -22.66
C LYS A 144 -8.25 28.54 -24.12
N GLU A 145 -9.33 27.94 -24.61
CA GLU A 145 -9.76 28.10 -26.01
C GLU A 145 -10.35 29.50 -26.22
N ILE A 146 -11.15 30.00 -25.26
CA ILE A 146 -11.70 31.36 -25.29
C ILE A 146 -10.58 32.39 -25.23
N ALA A 147 -9.59 32.17 -24.34
CA ALA A 147 -8.39 33.01 -24.25
C ALA A 147 -7.64 33.07 -25.58
N SER A 148 -7.42 31.92 -26.23
CA SER A 148 -6.76 31.85 -27.53
C SER A 148 -7.58 32.50 -28.65
N HIS A 149 -8.91 32.36 -28.63
CA HIS A 149 -9.80 32.91 -29.67
C HIS A 149 -9.81 34.44 -29.68
N TYR A 150 -9.78 35.07 -28.50
CA TYR A 150 -9.76 36.53 -28.38
C TYR A 150 -8.37 37.13 -28.15
N GLY A 151 -7.31 36.31 -28.14
CA GLY A 151 -5.95 36.79 -27.88
C GLY A 151 -5.74 37.38 -26.48
N VAL A 152 -6.46 36.89 -25.47
CA VAL A 152 -6.41 37.40 -24.09
C VAL A 152 -5.84 36.36 -23.13
N SER A 153 -5.48 36.80 -21.91
CA SER A 153 -5.04 35.86 -20.86
C SER A 153 -6.20 34.95 -20.39
N VAL A 154 -5.87 33.77 -19.89
CA VAL A 154 -6.85 32.85 -19.26
C VAL A 154 -7.59 33.51 -18.09
N LYS A 155 -6.91 34.41 -17.36
CA LYS A 155 -7.50 35.20 -16.26
C LYS A 155 -8.55 36.18 -16.79
N THR A 156 -8.30 36.82 -17.92
CA THR A 156 -9.25 37.73 -18.59
C THR A 156 -10.48 36.98 -19.08
N ALA A 157 -10.29 35.84 -19.76
CA ALA A 157 -11.39 34.98 -20.20
C ALA A 157 -12.23 34.46 -19.01
N PHE A 158 -11.61 34.18 -17.86
CA PHE A 158 -12.31 33.82 -16.63
C PHE A 158 -13.18 34.97 -16.10
N VAL A 159 -12.66 36.21 -16.07
CA VAL A 159 -13.42 37.39 -15.63
C VAL A 159 -14.63 37.63 -16.53
N ASP A 160 -14.45 37.53 -17.85
CA ASP A 160 -15.53 37.76 -18.82
C ASP A 160 -16.65 36.71 -18.70
N THR A 161 -16.27 35.45 -18.43
CA THR A 161 -17.19 34.31 -18.31
C THR A 161 -17.65 34.01 -16.89
N LYS A 162 -17.28 34.87 -15.92
CA LYS A 162 -17.61 34.70 -14.50
C LYS A 162 -19.11 34.50 -14.31
N GLY A 163 -19.49 33.45 -13.57
CA GLY A 163 -20.87 33.08 -13.30
C GLY A 163 -21.47 32.03 -14.24
N ILE A 164 -20.76 31.64 -15.31
CA ILE A 164 -21.20 30.53 -16.19
C ILE A 164 -20.64 29.20 -15.66
N PRO A 165 -21.47 28.16 -15.46
CA PRO A 165 -21.03 26.86 -14.98
C PRO A 165 -19.93 26.24 -15.85
N VAL A 166 -19.07 25.46 -15.22
CA VAL A 166 -18.01 24.72 -15.92
C VAL A 166 -18.65 23.71 -16.89
N PRO A 167 -18.33 23.78 -18.20
CA PRO A 167 -18.83 22.84 -19.21
C PRO A 167 -18.60 21.39 -18.82
N ALA A 168 -19.53 20.50 -19.16
CA ALA A 168 -19.43 19.09 -18.82
C ALA A 168 -18.11 18.45 -19.31
N ARG A 169 -17.62 18.82 -20.50
CA ARG A 169 -16.31 18.35 -21.02
C ARG A 169 -15.08 18.86 -20.27
N ALA A 170 -15.24 19.91 -19.47
CA ALA A 170 -14.20 20.41 -18.58
C ALA A 170 -14.23 19.71 -17.20
N ARG A 171 -15.28 18.93 -16.90
CA ARG A 171 -15.41 18.15 -15.66
C ARG A 171 -14.61 16.85 -15.67
N HIS A 172 -13.65 16.72 -16.58
CA HIS A 172 -12.64 15.67 -16.48
C HIS A 172 -11.50 16.19 -15.61
N GLY A 173 -11.51 15.78 -14.34
CA GLY A 173 -10.26 15.64 -13.59
C GLY A 173 -9.27 14.86 -14.46
N GLY A 174 -8.02 15.33 -14.51
CA GLY A 174 -7.01 14.82 -15.45
C GLY A 174 -7.06 13.30 -15.55
N ASP A 175 -7.08 12.80 -16.79
CA ASP A 175 -7.19 11.38 -17.13
C ASP A 175 -6.42 10.53 -16.11
N ALA A 176 -7.15 9.72 -15.34
CA ALA A 176 -6.57 8.94 -14.26
C ALA A 176 -5.45 8.02 -14.78
N ALA A 177 -5.53 7.60 -16.04
CA ALA A 177 -4.47 6.85 -16.71
C ALA A 177 -3.22 7.71 -16.93
N HIS A 178 -3.37 8.96 -17.33
CA HIS A 178 -2.26 9.90 -17.50
C HIS A 178 -1.60 10.27 -16.17
N VAL A 179 -2.37 10.52 -15.11
CA VAL A 179 -1.85 10.78 -13.75
C VAL A 179 -1.15 9.55 -13.18
N ALA A 180 -1.73 8.35 -13.37
CA ALA A 180 -1.11 7.09 -12.99
C ALA A 180 0.19 6.82 -13.76
N MET A 181 0.24 7.12 -15.07
CA MET A 181 1.45 7.00 -15.90
C MET A 181 2.56 7.94 -15.43
N MET A 182 2.24 9.20 -15.16
CA MET A 182 3.22 10.19 -14.68
C MET A 182 3.74 9.86 -13.27
N SER A 183 2.86 9.38 -12.39
CA SER A 183 3.25 8.84 -11.08
C SER A 183 4.09 7.57 -11.23
N ALA A 184 3.71 6.66 -12.13
CA ALA A 184 4.44 5.44 -12.39
C ALA A 184 5.88 5.75 -12.82
N ARG A 185 6.09 6.61 -13.82
CA ARG A 185 7.42 7.01 -14.32
C ARG A 185 8.28 7.66 -13.24
N ARG A 186 7.70 8.56 -12.43
CA ARG A 186 8.43 9.27 -11.37
C ARG A 186 8.93 8.31 -10.28
N TRP A 187 8.14 7.30 -9.92
CA TRP A 187 8.45 6.36 -8.85
C TRP A 187 9.03 5.03 -9.35
N GLU A 188 9.23 4.85 -10.66
CA GLU A 188 9.64 3.58 -11.26
C GLU A 188 11.04 3.16 -10.82
N HIS A 189 12.01 4.08 -10.85
CA HIS A 189 13.37 3.82 -10.41
C HIS A 189 13.42 3.53 -8.90
N HIS A 190 12.64 4.25 -8.08
CA HIS A 190 12.50 3.95 -6.65
C HIS A 190 11.82 2.61 -6.36
N ARG A 191 10.86 2.18 -7.18
CA ARG A 191 10.28 0.83 -7.09
C ARG A 191 11.32 -0.22 -7.47
N ARG A 192 11.96 -0.10 -8.63
CA ARG A 192 13.02 -1.01 -9.09
C ARG A 192 14.16 -1.13 -8.07
N ALA A 193 14.65 -0.01 -7.53
CA ALA A 193 15.71 -0.03 -6.53
C ALA A 193 15.27 -0.75 -5.24
N ARG A 194 14.03 -0.54 -4.78
CA ARG A 194 13.49 -1.25 -3.62
C ARG A 194 13.27 -2.74 -3.90
N ASP A 195 12.74 -3.08 -5.06
CA ASP A 195 12.48 -4.46 -5.48
C ASP A 195 13.81 -5.23 -5.62
N MET A 196 14.86 -4.61 -6.19
CA MET A 196 16.21 -5.17 -6.24
C MET A 196 16.82 -5.34 -4.85
N ALA A 197 16.70 -4.33 -3.96
CA ALA A 197 17.20 -4.42 -2.59
C ALA A 197 16.43 -5.45 -1.74
N GLU A 198 15.14 -5.65 -2.01
CA GLU A 198 14.34 -6.72 -1.40
C GLU A 198 14.81 -8.09 -1.92
N GLN A 199 14.99 -8.25 -3.23
CA GLN A 199 15.45 -9.50 -3.82
C GLN A 199 16.86 -9.86 -3.34
N GLN A 200 17.75 -8.88 -3.24
CA GLN A 200 19.10 -9.09 -2.74
C GLN A 200 19.10 -9.59 -1.29
N ARG A 201 18.30 -8.98 -0.41
CA ARG A 201 18.14 -9.44 0.98
C ARG A 201 17.58 -10.85 1.07
N LYS A 202 16.63 -11.22 0.20
CA LYS A 202 16.10 -12.59 0.12
C LYS A 202 17.18 -13.58 -0.31
N LEU A 203 18.02 -13.22 -1.28
CA LEU A 203 19.13 -14.06 -1.76
C LEU A 203 20.23 -14.21 -0.71
N GLU A 204 20.54 -13.14 0.02
CA GLU A 204 21.50 -13.17 1.13
C GLU A 204 21.01 -14.10 2.24
N ALA A 205 19.78 -13.93 2.72
CA ALA A 205 19.18 -14.82 3.72
C ALA A 205 19.07 -16.27 3.23
N ALA A 206 18.80 -16.50 1.95
CA ALA A 206 18.77 -17.85 1.38
C ALA A 206 20.16 -18.52 1.41
N ARG A 207 21.25 -17.76 1.25
CA ARG A 207 22.62 -18.28 1.33
C ARG A 207 23.03 -18.66 2.75
N GLU A 208 22.48 -18.00 3.76
CA GLU A 208 22.75 -18.31 5.18
C GLU A 208 22.27 -19.72 5.57
N VAL A 209 21.26 -20.27 4.88
CA VAL A 209 20.70 -21.60 5.17
C VAL A 209 21.70 -22.73 4.87
N GLY A 210 22.56 -22.56 3.87
CA GLY A 210 23.51 -23.59 3.45
C GLY A 210 22.85 -24.86 2.90
N GLU A 211 23.50 -26.00 3.08
CA GLU A 211 22.98 -27.31 2.67
C GLU A 211 21.90 -27.82 3.64
N VAL A 212 20.84 -28.41 3.08
CA VAL A 212 19.74 -28.98 3.86
C VAL A 212 19.87 -30.50 3.84
N ASP A 213 20.23 -31.06 5.00
CA ASP A 213 20.32 -32.50 5.21
C ASP A 213 18.93 -33.17 5.31
N ASP A 214 18.93 -34.50 5.30
CA ASP A 214 17.72 -35.32 5.35
C ASP A 214 16.93 -35.10 6.64
N HIS A 215 17.60 -34.90 7.78
CA HIS A 215 16.93 -34.65 9.05
C HIS A 215 16.20 -33.31 9.05
N THR A 216 16.84 -32.25 8.56
CA THR A 216 16.25 -30.91 8.43
C THR A 216 15.09 -30.95 7.43
N LEU A 217 15.26 -31.63 6.29
CA LEU A 217 14.19 -31.81 5.32
C LEU A 217 13.00 -32.56 5.92
N LEU A 218 13.23 -33.63 6.69
CA LEU A 218 12.20 -34.39 7.39
C LEU A 218 11.34 -33.48 8.28
N LEU A 219 12.00 -32.64 9.10
CA LEU A 219 11.33 -31.71 10.01
C LEU A 219 10.57 -30.61 9.26
N LEU A 220 11.19 -30.01 8.24
CA LEU A 220 10.55 -28.97 7.43
C LEU A 220 9.26 -29.47 6.77
N GLY A 221 9.28 -30.66 6.17
CA GLY A 221 8.08 -31.24 5.56
C GLY A 221 7.02 -31.65 6.58
N ALA A 222 7.42 -32.18 7.73
CA ALA A 222 6.49 -32.51 8.81
C ALA A 222 5.77 -31.25 9.35
N VAL A 223 6.52 -30.18 9.59
CA VAL A 223 5.97 -28.89 10.05
C VAL A 223 5.11 -28.24 8.96
N ALA A 224 5.56 -28.26 7.69
CA ALA A 224 4.76 -27.75 6.57
C ALA A 224 3.42 -28.48 6.49
N TYR A 225 3.42 -29.81 6.53
CA TYR A 225 2.19 -30.60 6.55
C TYR A 225 1.35 -30.32 7.80
N TRP A 226 1.97 -30.14 8.96
CA TRP A 226 1.23 -29.75 10.15
C TRP A 226 0.54 -28.39 9.99
N CYS A 227 1.12 -27.43 9.29
CA CYS A 227 0.50 -26.12 9.07
C CYS A 227 -0.59 -26.15 7.99
N GLU A 228 -0.31 -26.76 6.84
CA GLU A 228 -1.11 -26.63 5.60
C GLU A 228 -1.83 -27.93 5.17
N GLY A 229 -1.50 -29.06 5.79
CA GLY A 229 -2.07 -30.36 5.49
C GLY A 229 -3.47 -30.56 6.09
N THR A 230 -4.15 -31.62 5.63
CA THR A 230 -5.47 -31.97 6.14
C THR A 230 -5.44 -32.37 7.61
N LYS A 231 -6.32 -31.73 8.39
CA LYS A 231 -6.52 -32.04 9.81
C LYS A 231 -7.43 -33.25 9.99
N SER A 232 -6.99 -34.20 10.81
CA SER A 232 -7.88 -35.23 11.34
C SER A 232 -8.95 -34.58 12.23
N LYS A 233 -10.20 -35.04 12.10
CA LYS A 233 -11.32 -34.58 12.95
C LYS A 233 -11.79 -35.76 13.80
N PRO A 234 -11.99 -35.60 15.13
CA PRO A 234 -12.39 -36.71 16.01
C PRO A 234 -13.64 -37.48 15.53
N TRP A 235 -14.61 -36.74 14.97
CA TRP A 235 -15.86 -37.28 14.43
C TRP A 235 -15.77 -37.77 12.98
N ARG A 236 -14.62 -37.62 12.33
CA ARG A 236 -14.37 -38.05 10.95
C ARG A 236 -12.95 -38.58 10.82
N ARG A 237 -12.73 -39.77 11.37
CA ARG A 237 -11.45 -40.52 11.36
C ARG A 237 -10.98 -41.00 9.97
N ARG A 238 -11.53 -40.44 8.88
CA ARG A 238 -10.96 -40.69 7.55
C ARG A 238 -9.61 -39.98 7.50
N ALA A 239 -8.55 -40.74 7.76
CA ALA A 239 -7.15 -40.32 7.70
C ALA A 239 -6.72 -40.09 6.24
N ASN A 240 -7.32 -39.08 5.62
CA ASN A 240 -6.92 -38.61 4.31
C ASN A 240 -5.65 -37.80 4.49
N PHE A 241 -4.57 -38.20 3.81
CA PHE A 241 -3.33 -37.43 3.77
C PHE A 241 -3.37 -36.58 2.51
N CYS A 242 -3.67 -35.30 2.66
CA CYS A 242 -3.76 -34.36 1.55
C CYS A 242 -3.06 -33.06 1.92
N PHE A 243 -2.22 -32.59 1.00
CA PHE A 243 -1.58 -31.30 1.06
C PHE A 243 -2.06 -30.46 -0.11
N ILE A 244 -2.39 -29.19 0.13
CA ILE A 244 -2.83 -28.28 -0.92
C ILE A 244 -2.21 -26.91 -0.71
N ASN A 245 -1.55 -26.39 -1.74
CA ASN A 245 -1.02 -25.04 -1.69
C ASN A 245 -0.90 -24.42 -3.10
N SER A 246 -0.81 -23.09 -3.17
CA SER A 246 -0.53 -22.36 -4.42
C SER A 246 0.92 -21.92 -4.53
N ASP A 247 1.70 -21.98 -3.45
CA ASP A 247 3.10 -21.59 -3.45
C ASP A 247 3.96 -22.66 -4.15
N PRO A 248 4.72 -22.29 -5.21
CA PRO A 248 5.47 -23.27 -5.99
C PRO A 248 6.68 -23.86 -5.24
N LEU A 249 7.33 -23.07 -4.37
CA LEU A 249 8.49 -23.53 -3.59
C LEU A 249 8.07 -24.48 -2.47
N LEU A 250 6.93 -24.21 -1.84
CA LEU A 250 6.36 -25.08 -0.80
C LEU A 250 5.90 -26.42 -1.39
N MET A 251 5.28 -26.41 -2.58
CA MET A 251 4.93 -27.66 -3.25
C MET A 251 6.17 -28.46 -3.67
N ARG A 252 7.25 -27.78 -4.12
CA ARG A 252 8.53 -28.43 -4.44
C ARG A 252 9.18 -29.06 -3.19
N LEU A 253 9.18 -28.34 -2.06
CA LEU A 253 9.61 -28.89 -0.77
C LEU A 253 8.80 -30.14 -0.42
N PHE A 254 7.48 -30.06 -0.55
CA PHE A 254 6.59 -31.14 -0.16
C PHE A 254 6.80 -32.42 -0.99
N VAL A 255 6.95 -32.33 -2.32
CA VAL A 255 7.21 -33.53 -3.14
C VAL A 255 8.61 -34.11 -2.91
N ARG A 256 9.63 -33.28 -2.67
CA ARG A 256 10.97 -33.73 -2.26
C ARG A 256 10.92 -34.46 -0.92
N TRP A 257 10.14 -33.94 0.02
CA TRP A 257 9.92 -34.58 1.32
C TRP A 257 9.16 -35.90 1.21
N LEU A 258 8.15 -36.01 0.34
CA LEU A 258 7.48 -37.29 0.06
C LEU A 258 8.47 -38.34 -0.45
N ALA A 259 9.39 -37.96 -1.34
CA ALA A 259 10.44 -38.85 -1.80
C ALA A 259 11.38 -39.29 -0.64
N LEU A 260 11.80 -38.36 0.22
CA LEU A 260 12.62 -38.66 1.40
C LEU A 260 11.96 -39.70 2.32
N VAL A 261 10.67 -39.54 2.61
CA VAL A 261 9.93 -40.45 3.52
C VAL A 261 9.41 -41.72 2.82
N GLY A 262 9.86 -41.99 1.60
CA GLY A 262 9.59 -43.23 0.87
C GLY A 262 8.16 -43.33 0.31
N VAL A 263 7.55 -42.21 -0.07
CA VAL A 263 6.20 -42.18 -0.67
C VAL A 263 6.33 -41.92 -2.18
N PRO A 264 6.30 -42.96 -3.01
CA PRO A 264 6.59 -42.82 -4.43
C PRO A 264 5.39 -42.21 -5.20
N PRO A 265 5.63 -41.59 -6.37
CA PRO A 265 4.61 -40.85 -7.14
C PRO A 265 3.35 -41.64 -7.51
N GLU A 266 3.42 -42.96 -7.64
CA GLU A 266 2.29 -43.83 -8.00
C GLU A 266 1.21 -43.85 -6.90
N ARG A 267 1.60 -43.55 -5.66
CA ARG A 267 0.67 -43.40 -4.54
C ARG A 267 -0.04 -42.04 -4.55
N TRP A 268 0.38 -41.10 -5.41
CA TRP A 268 -0.16 -39.76 -5.42
C TRP A 268 -1.41 -39.69 -6.31
N VAL A 269 -2.36 -38.88 -5.88
CA VAL A 269 -3.46 -38.38 -6.71
C VAL A 269 -3.32 -36.87 -6.72
N VAL A 270 -2.77 -36.35 -7.81
CA VAL A 270 -2.53 -34.93 -7.98
C VAL A 270 -3.74 -34.29 -8.65
N ARG A 271 -4.21 -33.16 -8.14
CA ARG A 271 -5.36 -32.45 -8.68
C ARG A 271 -5.14 -30.95 -8.65
N LEU A 272 -5.45 -30.30 -9.76
CA LEU A 272 -5.47 -28.85 -9.82
C LEU A 272 -6.79 -28.30 -9.29
N GLN A 273 -6.74 -27.30 -8.40
CA GLN A 273 -7.88 -26.46 -8.05
C GLN A 273 -7.71 -25.08 -8.66
N ILE A 274 -8.49 -24.79 -9.69
CA ILE A 274 -8.32 -23.59 -10.52
C ILE A 274 -9.66 -22.96 -10.86
N HIS A 275 -9.65 -21.67 -11.18
CA HIS A 275 -10.85 -20.95 -11.56
C HIS A 275 -11.22 -21.20 -13.02
N GLU A 276 -12.52 -21.13 -13.33
CA GLU A 276 -13.04 -21.39 -14.68
C GLU A 276 -12.50 -20.45 -15.76
N THR A 277 -11.99 -19.30 -15.36
CA THR A 277 -11.42 -18.28 -16.25
C THR A 277 -9.96 -18.54 -16.63
N ALA A 278 -9.31 -19.57 -16.06
CA ALA A 278 -7.89 -19.83 -16.25
C ALA A 278 -7.65 -21.13 -17.02
N ASP A 279 -6.54 -21.18 -17.75
CA ASP A 279 -6.16 -22.33 -18.58
C ASP A 279 -5.60 -23.48 -17.73
N VAL A 280 -6.37 -24.56 -17.64
CA VAL A 280 -6.01 -25.78 -16.91
C VAL A 280 -4.75 -26.42 -17.50
N LYS A 281 -4.62 -26.52 -18.83
CA LYS A 281 -3.50 -27.20 -19.47
C LYS A 281 -2.20 -26.42 -19.25
N ALA A 282 -2.24 -25.10 -19.41
CA ALA A 282 -1.09 -24.25 -19.13
C ALA A 282 -0.65 -24.34 -17.66
N ALA A 283 -1.61 -24.37 -16.72
CA ALA A 283 -1.31 -24.56 -15.31
C ALA A 283 -0.71 -25.94 -15.00
N GLU A 284 -1.21 -27.03 -15.61
CA GLU A 284 -0.61 -28.36 -15.46
C GLU A 284 0.84 -28.40 -15.99
N MET A 285 1.10 -27.79 -17.16
CA MET A 285 2.47 -27.69 -17.71
C MET A 285 3.39 -26.89 -16.77
N TYR A 286 2.90 -25.78 -16.23
CA TYR A 286 3.61 -24.99 -15.23
C TYR A 286 4.01 -25.82 -14.01
N TRP A 287 3.05 -26.57 -13.43
CA TRP A 287 3.31 -27.39 -12.25
C TRP A 287 4.28 -28.54 -12.53
N ARG A 288 4.21 -29.19 -13.71
CA ARG A 288 5.22 -30.18 -14.12
C ARG A 288 6.63 -29.59 -14.13
N GLY A 289 6.78 -28.40 -14.72
CA GLY A 289 8.07 -27.70 -14.82
C GLY A 289 8.62 -27.28 -13.46
N ILE A 290 7.80 -26.70 -12.58
CA ILE A 290 8.26 -26.28 -11.25
C ILE A 290 8.66 -27.47 -10.38
N LEU A 291 7.91 -28.56 -10.44
CA LEU A 291 8.16 -29.74 -9.62
C LEU A 291 9.24 -30.65 -10.19
N ASP A 292 9.71 -30.39 -11.41
CA ASP A 292 10.65 -31.23 -12.15
C ASP A 292 10.12 -32.67 -12.33
N LEU A 293 8.83 -32.79 -12.66
CA LEU A 293 8.12 -34.05 -12.84
C LEU A 293 7.36 -34.04 -14.18
N PRO A 294 8.04 -34.31 -15.31
CA PRO A 294 7.43 -34.24 -16.64
C PRO A 294 6.29 -35.26 -16.82
N ASP A 295 6.42 -36.45 -16.22
CA ASP A 295 5.45 -37.54 -16.33
C ASP A 295 4.32 -37.46 -15.28
N LEU A 296 4.21 -36.33 -14.55
CA LEU A 296 3.18 -36.17 -13.54
C LEU A 296 1.79 -36.20 -14.17
N SER A 297 0.99 -37.16 -13.72
CA SER A 297 -0.41 -37.31 -14.10
C SER A 297 -1.33 -36.49 -13.17
N PHE A 298 -2.39 -35.92 -13.74
CA PHE A 298 -3.38 -35.12 -13.02
C PHE A 298 -4.74 -35.81 -13.06
N ALA A 299 -5.40 -35.90 -11.92
CA ALA A 299 -6.83 -36.17 -11.83
C ALA A 299 -7.63 -34.94 -12.33
N PRO A 300 -8.89 -35.11 -12.75
CA PRO A 300 -9.70 -34.01 -13.30
C PRO A 300 -9.68 -32.76 -12.43
N ALA A 301 -9.39 -31.59 -13.00
CA ALA A 301 -9.30 -30.35 -12.23
C ALA A 301 -10.61 -30.02 -11.51
N THR A 302 -10.50 -29.48 -10.29
CA THR A 302 -11.65 -28.88 -9.58
C THR A 302 -11.81 -27.44 -10.02
N ILE A 303 -12.86 -27.18 -10.80
CA ILE A 303 -13.15 -25.85 -11.33
C ILE A 303 -13.95 -25.03 -10.32
N LYS A 304 -13.34 -23.94 -9.85
CA LYS A 304 -13.96 -22.95 -8.94
C LYS A 304 -14.64 -21.86 -9.75
N ARG A 305 -15.98 -21.87 -9.78
CA ARG A 305 -16.79 -20.85 -10.46
C ARG A 305 -16.58 -19.45 -9.88
N HIS A 306 -16.65 -18.44 -10.73
CA HIS A 306 -16.43 -17.05 -10.36
C HIS A 306 -17.62 -16.49 -9.54
N LYS A 307 -17.31 -15.65 -8.53
CA LYS A 307 -18.28 -14.78 -7.87
C LYS A 307 -18.01 -13.33 -8.35
N PRO A 308 -18.90 -12.72 -9.15
CA PRO A 308 -18.69 -11.40 -9.78
C PRO A 308 -18.26 -10.26 -8.86
N LEU A 309 -18.59 -10.34 -7.57
CA LEU A 309 -18.40 -9.27 -6.60
C LEU A 309 -17.04 -9.29 -5.89
N THR A 310 -16.16 -10.26 -6.17
CA THR A 310 -14.84 -10.29 -5.53
C THR A 310 -13.81 -9.55 -6.38
N ASN A 311 -13.28 -8.44 -5.87
CA ASN A 311 -12.08 -7.78 -6.41
C ASN A 311 -10.85 -8.69 -6.21
N ARG A 312 -10.75 -9.75 -7.02
CA ARG A 312 -9.63 -10.68 -6.98
C ARG A 312 -8.43 -10.07 -7.68
N LYS A 313 -7.29 -10.08 -7.01
CA LYS A 313 -6.00 -9.60 -7.55
C LYS A 313 -5.20 -10.70 -8.26
N ASN A 314 -5.49 -11.97 -7.97
CA ASN A 314 -4.88 -13.14 -8.60
C ASN A 314 -5.70 -13.54 -9.84
N VAL A 315 -5.61 -12.73 -10.90
CA VAL A 315 -6.26 -12.93 -12.19
C VAL A 315 -5.24 -12.69 -13.30
N GLY A 316 -5.36 -13.40 -14.42
CA GLY A 316 -4.45 -13.30 -15.57
C GLY A 316 -3.49 -14.49 -15.70
N ASP A 317 -2.56 -14.38 -16.65
CA ASP A 317 -1.75 -15.49 -17.17
C ASP A 317 -0.74 -16.07 -16.16
N THR A 318 -0.46 -15.35 -15.07
CA THR A 318 0.44 -15.78 -14.00
C THR A 318 -0.27 -16.59 -12.91
N TYR A 319 -1.58 -16.78 -13.02
CA TYR A 319 -2.37 -17.56 -12.07
C TYR A 319 -2.45 -19.04 -12.48
N HIS A 320 -1.73 -19.90 -11.78
CA HIS A 320 -1.66 -21.34 -12.06
C HIS A 320 -2.46 -22.21 -11.07
N GLY A 321 -3.40 -21.65 -10.31
CA GLY A 321 -4.22 -22.42 -9.37
C GLY A 321 -3.50 -22.88 -8.09
N CYS A 322 -4.19 -23.68 -7.28
CA CYS A 322 -3.59 -24.42 -6.17
C CYS A 322 -3.41 -25.88 -6.58
N LEU A 323 -2.27 -26.48 -6.24
CA LEU A 323 -2.01 -27.89 -6.47
C LEU A 323 -2.37 -28.69 -5.22
N SER A 324 -3.15 -29.74 -5.37
CA SER A 324 -3.48 -30.69 -4.32
C SER A 324 -2.78 -32.02 -4.59
N VAL A 325 -2.10 -32.56 -3.59
CA VAL A 325 -1.47 -33.87 -3.62
C VAL A 325 -2.10 -34.72 -2.52
N TYR A 326 -2.89 -35.70 -2.93
CA TYR A 326 -3.48 -36.70 -2.04
C TYR A 326 -2.64 -37.99 -2.07
N VAL A 327 -2.26 -38.51 -0.91
CA VAL A 327 -1.48 -39.75 -0.79
C VAL A 327 -2.42 -40.91 -0.46
N ARG A 328 -2.51 -41.89 -1.38
CA ARG A 328 -3.26 -43.14 -1.14
C ARG A 328 -2.63 -43.90 0.03
N GLN A 329 -3.49 -44.49 0.87
CA GLN A 329 -3.07 -45.22 2.07
C GLN A 329 -2.19 -44.38 3.02
N GLY A 330 -2.43 -43.06 3.09
CA GLY A 330 -1.61 -42.12 3.85
C GLY A 330 -1.86 -42.09 5.37
N ALA A 331 -2.66 -43.01 5.92
CA ALA A 331 -3.01 -43.01 7.33
C ALA A 331 -1.79 -43.20 8.25
N HIS A 332 -0.91 -44.14 7.92
CA HIS A 332 0.34 -44.35 8.65
C HIS A 332 1.27 -43.13 8.56
N LEU A 333 1.40 -42.54 7.37
CA LEU A 333 2.19 -41.33 7.16
C LEU A 333 1.66 -40.15 7.99
N LEU A 334 0.34 -40.01 8.11
CA LEU A 334 -0.26 -38.98 8.96
C LEU A 334 0.18 -39.13 10.42
N GLN A 335 0.15 -40.36 10.96
CA GLN A 335 0.58 -40.65 12.33
C GLN A 335 2.08 -40.41 12.51
N GLN A 336 2.90 -40.76 11.51
CA GLN A 336 4.33 -40.45 11.52
C GLN A 336 4.57 -38.94 11.58
N VAL A 337 3.84 -38.14 10.78
CA VAL A 337 3.95 -36.68 10.81
C VAL A 337 3.55 -36.12 12.18
N GLU A 338 2.45 -36.60 12.76
CA GLU A 338 2.05 -36.21 14.11
C GLU A 338 3.17 -36.50 15.12
N GLY A 339 3.79 -37.69 15.05
CA GLY A 339 4.93 -38.06 15.87
C GLY A 339 6.17 -37.18 15.65
N TRP A 340 6.53 -36.90 14.39
CA TRP A 340 7.68 -36.03 14.06
C TRP A 340 7.48 -34.60 14.56
N VAL A 341 6.28 -34.04 14.43
CA VAL A 341 5.96 -32.69 14.93
C VAL A 341 6.06 -32.65 16.45
N VAL A 342 5.50 -33.65 17.12
CA VAL A 342 5.60 -33.78 18.59
C VAL A 342 7.07 -33.84 19.00
N GLY A 343 7.88 -34.70 18.36
CA GLY A 343 9.31 -34.79 18.63
C GLY A 343 10.06 -33.47 18.39
N ALA A 344 9.72 -32.75 17.32
CA ALA A 344 10.31 -31.45 16.99
C ALA A 344 9.97 -30.36 18.04
N LEU A 345 8.74 -30.35 18.55
CA LEU A 345 8.27 -29.36 19.53
C LEU A 345 8.76 -29.65 20.95
N LEU A 346 8.85 -30.93 21.33
CA LEU A 346 9.20 -31.36 22.68
C LEU A 346 10.72 -31.52 22.89
N GLY A 347 11.50 -31.67 21.81
CA GLY A 347 12.91 -32.03 21.91
C GLY A 347 13.12 -33.43 22.48
N ALA A 348 14.38 -33.86 22.63
CA ALA A 348 14.77 -35.23 23.01
C ALA A 348 14.38 -35.69 24.45
N GLY A 349 13.45 -35.01 25.13
CA GLY A 349 13.04 -35.35 26.50
C GLY A 349 11.65 -34.88 26.95
N GLY A 350 10.85 -34.27 26.07
CA GLY A 350 9.51 -33.82 26.46
C GLY A 350 8.47 -34.95 26.40
N ARG A 351 7.59 -35.02 27.41
CA ARG A 351 6.40 -35.88 27.39
C ARG A 351 5.23 -35.12 26.77
N LEU A 352 4.40 -35.83 26.00
CA LEU A 352 3.09 -35.33 25.63
C LEU A 352 2.29 -35.02 26.91
N PRO A 353 1.63 -33.85 27.02
CA PRO A 353 0.66 -33.65 28.08
C PRO A 353 -0.45 -34.70 27.93
N ASP A 354 -0.82 -35.35 29.03
CA ASP A 354 -1.91 -36.33 29.04
C ASP A 354 -3.15 -35.70 28.41
N SER A 355 -3.63 -36.28 27.32
CA SER A 355 -4.78 -35.78 26.55
C SER A 355 -6.05 -35.87 27.39
N THR A 356 -6.73 -34.74 27.61
CA THR A 356 -8.11 -34.68 28.14
C THR A 356 -9.16 -35.07 27.11
#